data_AF-A0A2V8G151-F1
#
_entry.id   AF-A0A2V8G151-F1
#
_cell.length_a   1.000
_cell.length_b   1.000
_cell.length_c   1.000
_cell.angle_alpha   90.00
_cell.angle_beta   90.00
_cell.angle_gamma   90.00
#
_symmetry.space_group_name_H-M   'P 1'
#
loop_
_entity.id
_entity.type
_entity.pdbx_description
1 polymer ?
#
loop_
_entity_poly.entity_id
_entity_poly.type
_entity_poly.pdbx_seq_one_letter_code
_entity_poly.pdbx_strand_id
1 'polypeptide(L)'
;MGLGASRAVAIASCVGIAIAAATSMAARTQEQAAAPPLSFNRDILPILSNNCFACHGPDEKQRKTRFHFDTREGAFAKAGVIVPGNAAGSLLIARITNQDPLRRMPPPESGHTLSSTQIDLVRRWIDEGAKWDAHWAYVPPKRPALPAVSDAQWVRNPIDRFILARLEREKLTPSPEADRTTLLRRVTYDLTGLPPTPAEIDAFLADRSPDAYEKRVDALLQSPHYGERMAMPWLDAARYADTHGYHIDSLRGMWPWRNWVIDAFNRNLPFDQFAIEQLAGDLLPNATREQKIASGFNRNHMINFEGGAIADEYQVEYVIDRVEATSSAFMGLTMGCARCHSHKFDPITHKEFYQFFAFFNTVPEQGLDGRTGNAAPVLQLTSPRRAPCGHQGGGVGA
;
A
#
# COMPACT_ATOMS: atom_id res chain seq x y z
N MET A 1 -35.77 -78.36 -11.16
CA MET A 1 -35.42 -79.64 -11.81
C MET A 1 -33.94 -79.90 -11.55
N GLY A 2 -33.60 -81.05 -10.94
CA GLY A 2 -32.24 -81.49 -10.54
C GLY A 2 -31.74 -80.83 -9.24
N LEU A 3 -31.92 -81.34 -8.02
CA LEU A 3 -31.75 -82.67 -7.41
C LEU A 3 -30.32 -83.23 -7.44
N GLY A 4 -29.78 -83.47 -6.24
CA GLY A 4 -28.55 -84.22 -5.92
C GLY A 4 -27.93 -83.69 -4.62
N ALA A 5 -28.47 -83.99 -3.43
CA ALA A 5 -28.15 -85.18 -2.60
C ALA A 5 -26.63 -85.32 -2.32
N SER A 6 -26.10 -85.68 -1.16
CA SER A 6 -26.53 -85.88 0.23
C SER A 6 -25.25 -86.29 0.97
N ARG A 7 -25.05 -85.78 2.19
CA ARG A 7 -24.33 -86.42 3.32
C ARG A 7 -22.84 -86.80 3.18
N ALA A 8 -22.02 -86.18 4.03
CA ALA A 8 -21.12 -86.93 4.92
C ALA A 8 -20.89 -86.13 6.21
N VAL A 9 -21.06 -86.82 7.34
CA VAL A 9 -20.89 -86.34 8.71
C VAL A 9 -19.41 -86.44 9.08
N ALA A 10 -18.84 -85.40 9.68
CA ALA A 10 -17.64 -85.53 10.50
C ALA A 10 -17.68 -84.52 11.66
N ILE A 11 -17.55 -85.08 12.85
CA ILE A 11 -17.60 -84.47 14.17
C ILE A 11 -16.30 -83.73 14.43
N ALA A 12 -16.36 -82.47 14.90
CA ALA A 12 -15.25 -81.86 15.63
C ALA A 12 -15.76 -80.76 16.56
N SER A 13 -15.40 -80.90 17.84
CA SER A 13 -15.91 -80.21 19.02
C SER A 13 -15.77 -78.69 19.02
N CYS A 14 -16.79 -78.03 19.58
CA CYS A 14 -16.80 -76.63 19.97
C CYS A 14 -15.72 -76.35 21.03
N VAL A 15 -14.78 -75.46 20.73
CA VAL A 15 -14.02 -74.70 21.73
C VAL A 15 -14.29 -73.24 21.46
N GLY A 16 -15.07 -72.62 22.35
CA GLY A 16 -15.27 -71.17 22.38
C GLY A 16 -13.98 -70.50 22.84
N ILE A 17 -13.38 -69.71 21.95
CA ILE A 17 -12.23 -68.86 22.28
C ILE A 17 -12.77 -67.48 22.63
N ALA A 18 -12.67 -67.15 23.91
CA ALA A 18 -12.93 -65.83 24.45
C ALA A 18 -11.84 -64.84 24.04
N ILE A 19 -12.29 -63.62 23.80
CA ILE A 19 -11.59 -62.46 23.25
C ILE A 19 -10.48 -61.99 24.22
N ALA A 20 -9.25 -61.87 23.71
CA ALA A 20 -8.20 -61.06 24.33
C ALA A 20 -7.76 -59.98 23.33
N ALA A 21 -8.06 -58.74 23.67
CA ALA A 21 -7.71 -57.55 22.91
C ALA A 21 -6.19 -57.33 22.91
N ALA A 22 -5.59 -57.32 21.73
CA ALA A 22 -4.28 -56.73 21.49
C ALA A 22 -4.47 -55.51 20.58
N THR A 23 -4.91 -54.40 21.17
CA THR A 23 -4.84 -53.09 20.53
C THR A 23 -3.38 -52.70 20.39
N SER A 24 -2.80 -52.98 19.23
CA SER A 24 -1.52 -52.38 18.83
C SER A 24 -1.78 -50.91 18.54
N MET A 25 -1.68 -50.09 19.58
CA MET A 25 -1.74 -48.64 19.51
C MET A 25 -0.41 -48.18 18.90
N ALA A 26 -0.31 -48.25 17.56
CA ALA A 26 0.74 -47.57 16.83
C ALA A 26 0.51 -46.07 17.06
N ALA A 27 1.28 -45.49 18.00
CA ALA A 27 1.37 -44.07 18.17
C ALA A 27 1.79 -43.48 16.82
N ARG A 28 0.83 -42.88 16.11
CA ARG A 28 1.13 -41.93 15.05
C ARG A 28 1.83 -40.78 15.74
N THR A 29 3.16 -40.79 15.73
CA THR A 29 3.95 -39.58 15.83
C THR A 29 3.42 -38.67 14.73
N GLN A 30 2.58 -37.70 15.12
CA GLN A 30 2.38 -36.52 14.30
C GLN A 30 3.77 -35.91 14.18
N GLU A 31 4.40 -36.15 13.05
CA GLU A 31 5.58 -35.42 12.62
C GLU A 31 5.15 -33.96 12.65
N GLN A 32 5.56 -33.28 13.71
CA GLN A 32 5.22 -31.91 13.98
C GLN A 32 5.86 -31.13 12.83
N ALA A 33 5.04 -30.79 11.83
CA ALA A 33 5.50 -30.11 10.63
C ALA A 33 6.42 -28.96 11.09
N ALA A 34 7.68 -29.01 10.66
CA ALA A 34 8.67 -28.04 11.06
C ALA A 34 8.05 -26.65 10.92
N ALA A 35 8.11 -25.86 12.00
CA ALA A 35 7.52 -24.53 11.99
C ALA A 35 8.05 -23.79 10.75
N PRO A 36 7.18 -23.09 10.00
CA PRO A 36 7.61 -22.42 8.79
C PRO A 36 8.82 -21.52 9.08
N PRO A 37 9.77 -21.42 8.13
CA PRO A 37 10.97 -20.63 8.34
C PRO A 37 10.61 -19.19 8.71
N LEU A 38 11.34 -18.64 9.68
CA LEU A 38 11.14 -17.26 10.11
C LEU A 38 11.54 -16.31 8.99
N SER A 39 10.72 -15.29 8.77
CA SER A 39 11.05 -14.15 7.91
C SER A 39 11.45 -12.98 8.78
N PHE A 40 12.60 -12.38 8.51
CA PHE A 40 13.05 -11.23 9.29
C PHE A 40 12.04 -10.08 9.21
N ASN A 41 11.61 -9.71 7.99
CA ASN A 41 10.66 -8.62 7.78
C ASN A 41 9.28 -8.83 8.42
N ARG A 42 8.76 -10.06 8.38
CA ARG A 42 7.42 -10.36 8.91
C ARG A 42 7.44 -10.57 10.41
N ASP A 43 8.42 -11.31 10.92
CA ASP A 43 8.38 -11.87 12.27
C ASP A 43 9.28 -11.11 13.25
N ILE A 44 10.40 -10.53 12.79
CA ILE A 44 11.45 -9.98 13.67
C ILE A 44 11.51 -8.45 13.62
N LEU A 45 11.51 -7.86 12.43
CA LEU A 45 11.60 -6.42 12.23
C LEU A 45 10.52 -5.65 13.02
N PRO A 46 9.23 -6.06 13.03
CA PRO A 46 8.22 -5.36 13.84
C PRO A 46 8.50 -5.39 15.34
N ILE A 47 9.19 -6.44 15.83
CA ILE A 47 9.58 -6.53 17.24
C ILE A 47 10.69 -5.49 17.52
N LEU A 48 11.70 -5.43 16.66
CA LEU A 48 12.83 -4.50 16.80
C LEU A 48 12.39 -3.04 16.62
N SER A 49 11.55 -2.75 15.62
CA SER A 49 11.06 -1.40 15.34
C SER A 49 10.23 -0.86 16.50
N ASN A 50 9.33 -1.68 17.05
CA ASN A 50 8.39 -1.24 18.07
C ASN A 50 9.02 -1.15 19.46
N ASN A 51 10.07 -1.92 19.74
CA ASN A 51 10.63 -2.02 21.10
C ASN A 51 12.06 -1.50 21.22
N CYS A 52 12.81 -1.36 20.12
CA CYS A 52 14.26 -1.08 20.19
C CYS A 52 14.66 0.22 19.47
N PHE A 53 13.99 0.60 18.38
CA PHE A 53 14.47 1.69 17.50
C PHE A 53 14.48 3.08 18.16
N ALA A 54 13.70 3.30 19.23
CA ALA A 54 13.73 4.56 19.95
C ALA A 54 15.12 4.91 20.50
N CYS A 55 15.89 3.91 20.96
CA CYS A 55 17.23 4.08 21.54
C CYS A 55 18.34 3.41 20.71
N HIS A 56 17.98 2.48 19.83
CA HIS A 56 18.86 1.66 18.99
C HIS A 56 18.37 1.62 17.53
N GLY A 57 17.82 2.71 17.01
CA GLY A 57 17.32 2.81 15.63
C GLY A 57 18.07 3.87 14.82
N PRO A 58 17.50 4.33 13.69
CA PRO A 58 18.25 5.10 12.70
C PRO A 58 18.46 6.58 13.10
N ASP A 59 17.74 7.10 14.09
CA ASP A 59 17.91 8.50 14.56
C ASP A 59 19.18 8.66 15.41
N GLU A 60 20.25 9.17 14.78
CA GLU A 60 21.57 9.38 15.41
C GLU A 60 21.54 10.27 16.66
N LYS A 61 20.60 11.23 16.74
CA LYS A 61 20.49 12.13 17.90
C LYS A 61 19.86 11.43 19.11
N GLN A 62 19.04 10.41 18.87
CA GLN A 62 18.36 9.64 19.93
C GLN A 62 19.10 8.36 20.31
N ARG A 63 19.96 7.84 19.43
CA ARG A 63 20.79 6.64 19.69
C ARG A 63 21.56 6.79 21.00
N LYS A 64 21.37 5.83 21.91
CA LYS A 64 22.12 5.77 23.19
C LYS A 64 23.46 5.05 23.04
N THR A 65 23.67 4.34 21.93
CA THR A 65 24.84 3.51 21.68
C THR A 65 25.24 3.54 20.21
N ARG A 66 26.49 3.16 19.92
CA ARG A 66 26.98 2.96 18.54
C ARG A 66 26.37 1.74 17.84
N PHE A 67 25.84 0.76 18.58
CA PHE A 67 25.09 -0.36 17.99
C PHE A 67 23.62 0.04 17.81
N HIS A 68 22.99 -0.43 16.74
CA HIS A 68 21.61 -0.11 16.37
C HIS A 68 21.02 -1.24 15.51
N PHE A 69 19.70 -1.37 15.44
CA PHE A 69 18.99 -2.51 14.85
C PHE A 69 18.23 -2.18 13.56
N ASP A 70 18.37 -0.95 13.03
CA ASP A 70 17.77 -0.53 11.77
C ASP A 70 18.54 -1.01 10.53
N THR A 71 19.81 -1.39 10.69
CA THR A 71 20.65 -1.96 9.62
C THR A 71 21.35 -3.22 10.10
N ARG A 72 21.70 -4.10 9.16
CA ARG A 72 22.49 -5.29 9.43
C ARG A 72 23.84 -4.90 10.01
N GLU A 73 24.53 -3.97 9.37
CA GLU A 73 25.87 -3.51 9.75
C GLU A 73 25.84 -2.96 11.18
N GLY A 74 24.84 -2.16 11.54
CA GLY A 74 24.65 -1.64 12.90
C GLY A 74 24.38 -2.74 13.93
N ALA A 75 23.56 -3.74 13.57
CA ALA A 75 23.15 -4.80 14.49
C ALA A 75 24.30 -5.74 14.83
N PHE A 76 25.23 -5.91 13.88
CA PHE A 76 26.43 -6.75 14.00
C PHE A 76 27.72 -5.95 14.28
N ALA A 77 27.64 -4.62 14.42
CA ALA A 77 28.81 -3.76 14.65
C ALA A 77 29.56 -4.07 15.95
N LYS A 78 28.88 -4.66 16.94
CA LYS A 78 29.47 -5.10 18.21
C LYS A 78 29.36 -6.61 18.35
N ALA A 79 30.52 -7.27 18.40
CA ALA A 79 30.61 -8.70 18.62
C ALA A 79 29.87 -9.14 19.90
N GLY A 80 29.16 -10.27 19.82
CA GLY A 80 28.44 -10.85 20.96
C GLY A 80 27.04 -10.28 21.22
N VAL A 81 26.61 -9.21 20.54
CA VAL A 81 25.22 -8.71 20.66
C VAL A 81 24.23 -9.71 20.08
N ILE A 82 24.47 -10.10 18.84
CA ILE A 82 23.79 -11.19 18.14
C ILE A 82 24.89 -12.17 17.70
N VAL A 83 24.79 -13.43 18.14
CA VAL A 83 25.69 -14.52 17.75
C VAL A 83 24.87 -15.51 16.92
N PRO A 84 24.96 -15.46 15.58
CA PRO A 84 24.25 -16.38 14.69
C PRO A 84 24.46 -17.84 15.10
N GLY A 85 23.36 -18.59 15.23
CA GLY A 85 23.37 -19.99 15.64
C GLY A 85 23.52 -20.23 17.15
N ASN A 86 23.61 -19.17 17.97
CA ASN A 86 23.77 -19.28 19.42
C ASN A 86 23.00 -18.17 20.16
N ALA A 87 21.70 -18.34 20.31
CA ALA A 87 20.87 -17.40 21.03
C ALA A 87 21.23 -17.34 22.53
N ALA A 88 21.62 -18.46 23.14
CA ALA A 88 22.05 -18.52 24.54
C ALA A 88 23.31 -17.67 24.82
N GLY A 89 24.23 -17.60 23.85
CA GLY A 89 25.44 -16.77 23.91
C GLY A 89 25.24 -15.32 23.45
N SER A 90 24.04 -14.95 23.01
CA SER A 90 23.76 -13.62 22.48
C SER A 90 23.34 -12.65 23.59
N LEU A 91 24.05 -11.52 23.71
CA LEU A 91 23.73 -10.49 24.70
C LEU A 91 22.32 -9.91 24.53
N LEU A 92 21.80 -9.85 23.29
CA LEU A 92 20.42 -9.43 23.02
C LEU A 92 19.42 -10.26 23.84
N ILE A 93 19.52 -11.59 23.82
CA ILE A 93 18.64 -12.48 24.59
C ILE A 93 18.83 -12.25 26.08
N ALA A 94 20.08 -12.19 26.56
CA ALA A 94 20.38 -11.93 27.96
C ALA A 94 19.83 -10.59 28.49
N ARG A 95 19.67 -9.59 27.62
CA ARG A 95 19.09 -8.28 27.94
C ARG A 95 17.56 -8.32 27.94
N ILE A 96 16.93 -8.92 26.94
CA ILE A 96 15.46 -8.96 26.86
C ILE A 96 14.82 -9.90 27.89
N THR A 97 15.57 -10.86 28.42
CA THR A 97 15.10 -11.79 29.47
C THR A 97 15.68 -11.50 30.86
N ASN A 98 16.41 -10.39 31.05
CA ASN A 98 17.07 -10.12 32.32
C ASN A 98 16.06 -9.91 33.45
N GLN A 99 16.29 -10.45 34.64
CA GLN A 99 15.38 -10.24 35.78
C GLN A 99 15.62 -8.90 36.50
N ASP A 100 16.83 -8.34 36.39
CA ASP A 100 17.16 -7.03 36.95
C ASP A 100 16.61 -5.91 36.05
N PRO A 101 15.67 -5.07 36.54
CA PRO A 101 15.08 -3.98 35.76
C PRO A 101 16.12 -2.98 35.21
N LEU A 102 17.24 -2.77 35.91
CA LEU A 102 18.31 -1.86 35.48
C LEU A 102 19.13 -2.43 34.32
N ARG A 103 19.07 -3.74 34.09
CA ARG A 103 19.80 -4.44 33.04
C ARG A 103 18.90 -4.92 31.91
N ARG A 104 17.59 -5.01 32.16
CA ARG A 104 16.57 -5.42 31.20
C ARG A 104 16.45 -4.40 30.07
N MET A 105 16.24 -4.89 28.85
CA MET A 105 15.89 -4.08 27.69
C MET A 105 14.57 -4.59 27.08
N PRO A 106 13.65 -3.72 26.64
CA PRO A 106 13.66 -2.28 26.85
C PRO A 106 13.62 -1.92 28.35
N PRO A 107 14.18 -0.78 28.77
CA PRO A 107 14.10 -0.34 30.16
C PRO A 107 12.64 -0.11 30.58
N PRO A 108 12.24 -0.38 31.83
CA PRO A 108 10.86 -0.19 32.28
C PRO A 108 10.31 1.22 32.01
N GLU A 109 11.15 2.25 32.13
CA GLU A 109 10.79 3.64 31.87
C GLU A 109 10.46 3.94 30.40
N SER A 110 10.82 3.05 29.47
CA SER A 110 10.44 3.18 28.07
C SER A 110 8.96 2.83 27.81
N GLY A 111 8.30 2.14 28.74
CA GLY A 111 6.92 1.66 28.58
C GLY A 111 6.76 0.48 27.61
N HIS A 112 7.84 0.00 26.99
CA HIS A 112 7.82 -1.13 26.06
C HIS A 112 8.21 -2.44 26.74
N THR A 113 7.50 -3.51 26.44
CA THR A 113 7.81 -4.86 26.93
C THR A 113 7.59 -5.88 25.83
N LEU A 114 8.46 -6.89 25.77
CA LEU A 114 8.28 -8.01 24.84
C LEU A 114 7.46 -9.10 25.52
N SER A 115 6.48 -9.63 24.79
CA SER A 115 5.80 -10.87 25.15
C SER A 115 6.72 -12.08 25.06
N SER A 116 6.36 -13.17 25.75
CA SER A 116 7.08 -14.45 25.65
C SER A 116 7.19 -14.92 24.20
N THR A 117 6.12 -14.83 23.42
CA THR A 117 6.10 -15.17 21.99
C THR A 117 7.12 -14.36 21.20
N GLN A 118 7.23 -13.05 21.44
CA GLN A 118 8.20 -12.19 20.75
C GLN A 118 9.64 -12.57 21.13
N ILE A 119 9.90 -12.84 22.41
CA ILE A 119 11.22 -13.29 22.88
C ILE A 119 11.58 -14.63 22.21
N ASP A 120 10.64 -15.55 22.11
CA ASP A 120 10.85 -16.86 21.48
C ASP A 120 11.10 -16.74 19.97
N LEU A 121 10.43 -15.82 19.28
CA LEU A 121 10.70 -15.51 17.87
C LEU A 121 12.13 -14.97 17.67
N VAL A 122 12.55 -14.01 18.50
CA VAL A 122 13.93 -13.47 18.44
C VAL A 122 14.95 -14.56 18.75
N ARG A 123 14.71 -15.41 19.76
CA ARG A 123 15.60 -16.52 20.10
C ARG A 123 15.75 -17.48 18.92
N ARG A 124 14.63 -17.97 18.37
CA ARG A 124 14.61 -18.88 17.23
C ARG A 124 15.29 -18.27 16.01
N TRP A 125 15.04 -17.00 15.71
CA TRP A 125 15.70 -16.31 14.60
C TRP A 125 17.22 -16.30 14.74
N ILE A 126 17.75 -16.06 15.94
CA ILE A 126 19.19 -16.12 16.19
C ILE A 126 19.71 -17.55 16.01
N ASP A 127 19.04 -18.55 16.58
CA ASP A 127 19.43 -19.96 16.45
C ASP A 127 19.36 -20.47 14.99
N GLU A 128 18.42 -19.95 14.18
CA GLU A 128 18.30 -20.19 12.74
C GLU A 128 19.36 -19.41 11.90
N GLY A 129 20.32 -18.75 12.56
CA GLY A 129 21.46 -18.08 11.94
C GLY A 129 21.32 -16.57 11.75
N ALA A 130 20.32 -15.95 12.40
CA ALA A 130 20.09 -14.50 12.40
C ALA A 130 20.10 -13.87 10.99
N LYS A 131 19.44 -14.52 10.03
CA LYS A 131 19.37 -14.04 8.64
C LYS A 131 18.70 -12.67 8.59
N TRP A 132 19.35 -11.72 7.92
CA TRP A 132 18.86 -10.35 7.78
C TRP A 132 18.35 -10.14 6.36
N ASP A 133 17.07 -9.84 6.23
CA ASP A 133 16.43 -9.55 4.94
C ASP A 133 16.42 -8.05 4.68
N ALA A 134 16.52 -7.64 3.41
CA ALA A 134 16.21 -6.26 3.02
C ALA A 134 14.71 -6.00 3.22
N HIS A 135 14.35 -4.77 3.62
CA HIS A 135 12.94 -4.40 3.84
C HIS A 135 12.10 -4.72 2.60
N TRP A 136 10.92 -5.31 2.80
CA TRP A 136 10.09 -5.86 1.71
C TRP A 136 9.76 -4.84 0.62
N ALA A 137 9.62 -3.56 0.98
CA ALA A 137 9.32 -2.48 0.04
C ALA A 137 10.47 -2.18 -0.95
N TYR A 138 11.70 -2.56 -0.61
CA TYR A 138 12.90 -2.34 -1.45
C TYR A 138 13.33 -3.61 -2.20
N VAL A 139 12.54 -4.67 -2.15
CA VAL A 139 12.79 -5.92 -2.86
C VAL A 139 11.77 -6.04 -3.99
N PRO A 140 12.19 -6.23 -5.26
CA PRO A 140 11.27 -6.42 -6.37
C PRO A 140 10.28 -7.56 -6.10
N PRO A 141 8.96 -7.34 -6.25
CA PRO A 141 7.96 -8.38 -6.01
C PRO A 141 8.15 -9.51 -7.02
N LYS A 142 8.12 -10.75 -6.52
CA LYS A 142 8.17 -11.97 -7.35
C LYS A 142 6.80 -12.61 -7.38
N ARG A 143 6.38 -13.10 -8.54
CA ARG A 143 5.11 -13.82 -8.69
C ARG A 143 5.14 -15.09 -7.83
N PRO A 144 4.32 -15.22 -6.78
CA PRO A 144 4.32 -16.40 -5.93
C PRO A 144 3.64 -17.58 -6.62
N ALA A 145 3.95 -18.79 -6.16
CA ALA A 145 3.16 -19.97 -6.52
C ALA A 145 1.73 -19.84 -5.98
N LEU A 146 0.76 -20.35 -6.72
CA LEU A 146 -0.64 -20.32 -6.31
C LEU A 146 -0.88 -21.36 -5.19
N PRO A 147 -1.57 -20.98 -4.11
CA PRO A 147 -1.94 -21.93 -3.06
C PRO A 147 -2.78 -23.09 -3.58
N ALA A 148 -2.56 -24.26 -3.00
CA ALA A 148 -3.49 -25.37 -3.11
C ALA A 148 -4.72 -25.06 -2.25
N VAL A 149 -5.90 -25.33 -2.80
CA VAL A 149 -7.20 -25.09 -2.16
C VAL A 149 -8.07 -26.32 -2.37
N SER A 150 -8.98 -26.55 -1.44
CA SER A 150 -9.85 -27.73 -1.43
C SER A 150 -10.99 -27.58 -2.43
N ASP A 151 -11.58 -26.39 -2.53
CA ASP A 151 -12.63 -26.07 -3.50
C ASP A 151 -12.08 -25.33 -4.72
N ALA A 152 -11.54 -26.08 -5.69
CA ALA A 152 -11.05 -25.51 -6.93
C ALA A 152 -12.17 -25.01 -7.87
N GLN A 153 -13.44 -25.38 -7.64
CA GLN A 153 -14.56 -24.96 -8.48
C GLN A 153 -15.04 -23.56 -8.16
N TRP A 154 -14.88 -23.11 -6.91
CA TRP A 154 -15.18 -21.73 -6.49
C TRP A 154 -14.21 -20.70 -7.09
N VAL A 155 -12.98 -21.12 -7.42
CA VAL A 155 -11.92 -20.24 -7.93
C VAL A 155 -12.23 -19.78 -9.36
N ARG A 156 -12.45 -18.47 -9.56
CA ARG A 156 -12.65 -17.85 -10.89
C ARG A 156 -11.34 -17.30 -11.44
N ASN A 157 -10.47 -16.77 -10.59
CA ASN A 157 -9.18 -16.20 -10.96
C ASN A 157 -8.07 -16.53 -9.93
N PRO A 158 -6.79 -16.26 -10.23
CA PRO A 158 -5.68 -16.60 -9.33
C PRO A 158 -5.73 -15.96 -7.94
N ILE A 159 -6.36 -14.78 -7.77
CA ILE A 159 -6.49 -14.07 -6.48
C ILE A 159 -7.39 -14.88 -5.54
N ASP A 160 -8.46 -15.49 -6.08
CA ASP A 160 -9.42 -16.27 -5.30
C ASP A 160 -8.75 -17.44 -4.57
N ARG A 161 -7.67 -18.01 -5.11
CA ARG A 161 -6.90 -19.06 -4.43
C ARG A 161 -6.25 -18.57 -3.14
N PHE A 162 -5.75 -17.33 -3.12
CA PHE A 162 -5.16 -16.75 -1.91
C PHE A 162 -6.22 -16.46 -0.85
N ILE A 163 -7.39 -15.97 -1.28
CA ILE A 163 -8.53 -15.71 -0.40
C ILE A 163 -9.04 -17.03 0.19
N LEU A 164 -9.32 -18.02 -0.66
CA LEU A 164 -9.86 -19.31 -0.23
C LEU A 164 -8.87 -20.06 0.67
N ALA A 165 -7.58 -20.06 0.35
CA ALA A 165 -6.56 -20.67 1.22
C ALA A 165 -6.54 -20.03 2.62
N ARG A 166 -6.76 -18.71 2.73
CA ARG A 166 -6.90 -18.04 4.03
C ARG A 166 -8.17 -18.48 4.75
N LEU A 167 -9.30 -18.50 4.06
CA LEU A 167 -10.59 -18.90 4.63
C LEU A 167 -10.55 -20.36 5.13
N GLU A 168 -10.04 -21.30 4.32
CA GLU A 168 -9.88 -22.71 4.70
C GLU A 168 -9.01 -22.87 5.94
N ARG A 169 -7.88 -22.16 6.02
CA ARG A 169 -7.00 -22.14 7.19
C ARG A 169 -7.71 -21.65 8.46
N GLU A 170 -8.59 -20.68 8.30
CA GLU A 170 -9.39 -20.10 9.39
C GLU A 170 -10.70 -20.84 9.64
N LYS A 171 -10.98 -21.91 8.88
CA LYS A 171 -12.24 -22.67 8.94
C LYS A 171 -13.47 -21.80 8.64
N LEU A 172 -13.30 -20.82 7.77
CA LEU A 172 -14.37 -19.95 7.26
C LEU A 172 -14.77 -20.39 5.85
N THR A 173 -15.99 -20.06 5.45
CA THR A 173 -16.51 -20.30 4.10
C THR A 173 -16.80 -18.97 3.41
N PRO A 174 -16.69 -18.89 2.07
CA PRO A 174 -17.09 -17.70 1.33
C PRO A 174 -18.55 -17.32 1.60
N SER A 175 -18.81 -16.01 1.69
CA SER A 175 -20.19 -15.53 1.76
C SER A 175 -20.93 -15.76 0.43
N PRO A 176 -22.26 -15.94 0.45
CA PRO A 176 -23.04 -16.04 -0.78
C PRO A 176 -22.89 -14.76 -1.61
N GLU A 177 -22.97 -14.91 -2.93
CA GLU A 177 -22.97 -13.79 -3.87
C GLU A 177 -24.19 -12.89 -3.59
N ALA A 178 -23.99 -11.57 -3.64
CA ALA A 178 -25.06 -10.62 -3.41
C ALA A 178 -26.10 -10.68 -4.54
N ASP A 179 -27.33 -10.25 -4.28
CA ASP A 179 -28.34 -10.15 -5.32
C ASP A 179 -27.92 -9.17 -6.43
N ARG A 180 -28.47 -9.37 -7.63
CA ARG A 180 -28.10 -8.60 -8.83
C ARG A 180 -28.22 -7.10 -8.64
N THR A 181 -29.28 -6.62 -7.99
CA THR A 181 -29.48 -5.19 -7.76
C THR A 181 -28.43 -4.63 -6.80
N THR A 182 -28.10 -5.36 -5.74
CA THR A 182 -27.02 -5.00 -4.81
C THR A 182 -25.66 -4.98 -5.50
N LEU A 183 -25.35 -5.96 -6.35
CA LEU A 183 -24.11 -6.00 -7.13
C LEU A 183 -23.98 -4.78 -8.04
N LEU A 184 -25.02 -4.50 -8.84
CA LEU A 184 -25.06 -3.34 -9.73
C LEU A 184 -24.85 -2.03 -8.96
N ARG A 185 -25.54 -1.87 -7.83
CA ARG A 185 -25.42 -0.67 -7.00
C ARG A 185 -23.99 -0.48 -6.49
N ARG A 186 -23.38 -1.54 -5.93
CA ARG A 186 -22.00 -1.48 -5.40
C ARG A 186 -21.01 -1.10 -6.48
N VAL A 187 -21.01 -1.82 -7.61
CA VAL A 187 -20.03 -1.60 -8.67
C VAL A 187 -20.20 -0.24 -9.34
N THR A 188 -21.44 0.27 -9.45
CA THR A 188 -21.68 1.62 -9.99
C THR A 188 -21.10 2.69 -9.04
N TYR A 189 -21.35 2.60 -7.73
CA TYR A 189 -20.77 3.54 -6.77
C TYR A 189 -19.24 3.46 -6.72
N ASP A 190 -18.68 2.25 -6.77
CA ASP A 190 -17.23 2.07 -6.70
C ASP A 190 -16.56 2.71 -7.93
N LEU A 191 -17.10 2.48 -9.13
CA LEU A 191 -16.49 2.93 -10.37
C LEU A 191 -16.82 4.38 -10.74
N THR A 192 -18.01 4.90 -10.43
CA THR A 192 -18.43 6.25 -10.87
C THR A 192 -18.79 7.19 -9.74
N GLY A 193 -18.92 6.70 -8.50
CA GLY A 193 -19.39 7.50 -7.37
C GLY A 193 -20.89 7.84 -7.41
N LEU A 194 -21.62 7.38 -8.42
CA LEU A 194 -23.04 7.69 -8.65
C LEU A 194 -23.91 6.44 -8.49
N PRO A 195 -25.20 6.58 -8.13
CA PRO A 195 -26.13 5.46 -8.20
C PRO A 195 -26.46 5.08 -9.65
N PRO A 196 -26.80 3.80 -9.93
CA PRO A 196 -27.35 3.42 -11.23
C PRO A 196 -28.73 4.06 -11.43
N THR A 197 -29.04 4.44 -12.66
CA THR A 197 -30.37 4.95 -13.02
C THR A 197 -31.41 3.82 -13.07
N PRO A 198 -32.71 4.11 -12.91
CA PRO A 198 -33.76 3.08 -13.04
C PRO A 198 -33.69 2.30 -14.36
N ALA A 199 -33.42 2.98 -15.48
CA ALA A 199 -33.29 2.35 -16.79
C ALA A 199 -32.10 1.37 -16.87
N GLU A 200 -30.97 1.71 -16.23
CA GLU A 200 -29.81 0.82 -16.16
C GLU A 200 -30.05 -0.38 -15.25
N ILE A 201 -30.82 -0.21 -14.17
CA ILE A 201 -31.26 -1.31 -13.31
C ILE A 201 -32.14 -2.28 -14.12
N ASP A 202 -33.16 -1.76 -14.80
CA ASP A 202 -34.08 -2.58 -15.60
C ASP A 202 -33.34 -3.33 -16.71
N ALA A 203 -32.44 -2.65 -17.43
CA ALA A 203 -31.62 -3.26 -18.47
C ALA A 203 -30.71 -4.37 -17.92
N PHE A 204 -30.04 -4.13 -16.79
CA PHE A 204 -29.18 -5.13 -16.16
C PHE A 204 -29.97 -6.33 -15.63
N LEU A 205 -31.17 -6.13 -15.07
CA LEU A 205 -32.01 -7.22 -14.59
C LEU A 205 -32.61 -8.03 -15.75
N ALA A 206 -32.86 -7.41 -16.90
CA ALA A 206 -33.32 -8.07 -18.10
C ALA A 206 -32.22 -8.88 -18.82
N ASP A 207 -30.95 -8.48 -18.70
CA ASP A 207 -29.83 -9.18 -19.32
C ASP A 207 -29.51 -10.51 -18.61
N ARG A 208 -29.88 -11.62 -19.25
CA ARG A 208 -29.63 -12.99 -18.78
C ARG A 208 -28.38 -13.63 -19.36
N SER A 209 -27.55 -12.87 -20.08
CA SER A 209 -26.29 -13.39 -20.58
C SER A 209 -25.34 -13.77 -19.42
N PRO A 210 -24.50 -14.80 -19.59
CA PRO A 210 -23.59 -15.26 -18.53
C PRO A 210 -22.54 -14.20 -18.15
N ASP A 211 -22.32 -13.20 -19.01
CA ASP A 211 -21.36 -12.10 -18.88
C ASP A 211 -22.04 -10.72 -18.65
N ALA A 212 -23.30 -10.71 -18.22
CA ALA A 212 -24.07 -9.47 -18.02
C ALA A 212 -23.39 -8.51 -17.02
N TYR A 213 -22.73 -9.04 -15.99
CA TYR A 213 -22.03 -8.24 -14.99
C TYR A 213 -20.78 -7.58 -15.58
N GLU A 214 -19.97 -8.34 -16.30
CA GLU A 214 -18.75 -7.89 -16.98
C GLU A 214 -19.07 -6.81 -18.01
N LYS A 215 -20.11 -7.00 -18.85
CA LYS A 215 -20.58 -5.97 -19.78
C LYS A 215 -20.92 -4.66 -19.07
N ARG A 216 -21.55 -4.75 -17.89
CA ARG A 216 -21.89 -3.56 -17.12
C ARG A 216 -20.66 -2.89 -16.53
N VAL A 217 -19.69 -3.67 -16.04
CA VAL A 217 -18.38 -3.15 -15.58
C VAL A 217 -17.67 -2.42 -16.72
N ASP A 218 -17.59 -3.02 -17.90
CA ASP A 218 -16.95 -2.41 -19.06
C ASP A 218 -17.62 -1.08 -19.46
N ALA A 219 -18.95 -1.03 -19.46
CA ALA A 219 -19.70 0.20 -19.72
C ALA A 219 -19.44 1.28 -18.67
N LEU A 220 -19.30 0.91 -17.39
CA LEU A 220 -18.97 1.84 -16.31
C LEU A 220 -17.54 2.38 -16.42
N LEU A 221 -16.57 1.52 -16.77
CA LEU A 221 -15.18 1.92 -17.00
C LEU A 221 -15.04 2.89 -18.20
N GLN A 222 -15.94 2.80 -19.18
CA GLN A 222 -16.00 3.71 -20.33
C GLN A 222 -16.76 5.02 -20.05
N SER A 223 -17.42 5.13 -18.90
CA SER A 223 -18.15 6.34 -18.52
C SER A 223 -17.18 7.48 -18.18
N PRO A 224 -17.45 8.74 -18.57
CA PRO A 224 -16.62 9.87 -18.15
C PRO A 224 -16.55 10.03 -16.63
N HIS A 225 -17.58 9.57 -15.91
CA HIS A 225 -17.64 9.60 -14.45
C HIS A 225 -16.63 8.66 -13.79
N TYR A 226 -16.09 7.67 -14.52
CA TYR A 226 -15.02 6.82 -14.00
C TYR A 226 -13.77 7.64 -13.69
N GLY A 227 -13.29 8.43 -14.65
CA GLY A 227 -12.13 9.31 -14.44
C GLY A 227 -12.38 10.35 -13.36
N GLU A 228 -13.59 10.91 -13.27
CA GLU A 228 -13.97 11.84 -12.19
C GLU A 228 -13.85 11.17 -10.82
N ARG A 229 -14.38 9.94 -10.68
CA ARG A 229 -14.33 9.19 -9.43
C ARG A 229 -12.90 8.80 -9.05
N MET A 230 -12.12 8.29 -10.00
CA MET A 230 -10.76 7.81 -9.78
C MET A 230 -9.76 8.94 -9.55
N ALA A 231 -10.00 10.12 -10.14
CA ALA A 231 -9.17 11.29 -9.92
C ALA A 231 -9.25 11.81 -8.48
N MET A 232 -10.38 11.67 -7.77
CA MET A 232 -10.59 12.30 -6.47
C MET A 232 -9.45 12.05 -5.45
N PRO A 233 -9.04 10.80 -5.14
CA PRO A 233 -7.93 10.57 -4.21
C PRO A 233 -6.59 11.08 -4.74
N TRP A 234 -6.41 11.11 -6.07
CA TRP A 234 -5.20 11.64 -6.68
C TRP A 234 -5.13 13.16 -6.54
N LEU A 235 -6.26 13.86 -6.73
CA LEU A 235 -6.35 15.32 -6.55
C LEU A 235 -5.99 15.70 -5.11
N ASP A 236 -6.45 14.93 -4.12
CA ASP A 236 -6.08 15.11 -2.72
C ASP A 236 -4.58 14.88 -2.48
N ALA A 237 -4.03 13.75 -2.98
CA ALA A 237 -2.61 13.43 -2.85
C ALA A 237 -1.69 14.47 -3.54
N ALA A 238 -2.17 15.04 -4.65
CA ALA A 238 -1.50 16.10 -5.40
C ALA A 238 -1.80 17.50 -4.85
N ARG A 239 -2.60 17.62 -3.78
CA ARG A 239 -2.92 18.87 -3.06
C ARG A 239 -3.60 19.91 -3.95
N TYR A 240 -4.49 19.42 -4.81
CA TYR A 240 -5.33 20.26 -5.64
C TYR A 240 -6.25 21.14 -4.79
N ALA A 241 -6.43 22.38 -5.24
CA ALA A 241 -7.32 23.38 -4.64
C ALA A 241 -7.57 24.48 -5.66
N ASP A 242 -8.66 25.22 -5.50
CA ASP A 242 -8.97 26.39 -6.36
C ASP A 242 -8.43 27.71 -5.78
N THR A 243 -7.69 27.65 -4.67
CA THR A 243 -7.07 28.79 -3.99
C THR A 243 -5.63 28.48 -3.56
N HIS A 244 -4.86 29.46 -3.10
CA HIS A 244 -3.44 29.30 -2.74
C HIS A 244 -3.21 28.83 -1.30
N GLY A 245 -4.20 28.97 -0.42
CA GLY A 245 -4.32 28.30 0.87
C GLY A 245 -3.68 29.01 2.09
N TYR A 246 -2.95 30.11 1.93
CA TYR A 246 -2.45 30.90 3.07
C TYR A 246 -3.53 31.85 3.63
N HIS A 247 -3.21 32.67 4.64
CA HIS A 247 -4.21 33.55 5.28
C HIS A 247 -4.76 34.60 4.30
N ILE A 248 -3.90 35.19 3.45
CA ILE A 248 -4.39 35.90 2.26
C ILE A 248 -4.54 34.89 1.11
N ASP A 249 -5.78 34.42 0.94
CA ASP A 249 -6.10 33.34 0.02
C ASP A 249 -6.70 33.85 -1.30
N SER A 250 -5.87 34.07 -2.32
CA SER A 250 -6.35 34.39 -3.67
C SER A 250 -6.63 33.12 -4.50
N LEU A 251 -7.47 33.30 -5.52
CA LEU A 251 -7.85 32.22 -6.44
C LEU A 251 -6.66 31.75 -7.29
N ARG A 252 -6.61 30.44 -7.56
CA ARG A 252 -5.72 29.83 -8.55
C ARG A 252 -6.49 29.03 -9.59
N GLY A 253 -6.20 29.25 -10.86
CA GLY A 253 -6.73 28.52 -11.99
C GLY A 253 -5.92 27.24 -12.26
N MET A 254 -6.28 26.15 -11.59
CA MET A 254 -5.64 24.84 -11.78
C MET A 254 -6.56 23.77 -12.38
N TRP A 255 -7.81 24.12 -12.68
CA TRP A 255 -8.78 23.24 -13.32
C TRP A 255 -8.30 22.57 -14.63
N PRO A 256 -7.42 23.17 -15.48
CA PRO A 256 -6.93 22.46 -16.67
C PRO A 256 -6.08 21.24 -16.31
N TRP A 257 -5.27 21.33 -15.24
CA TRP A 257 -4.50 20.21 -14.73
C TRP A 257 -5.42 19.15 -14.11
N ARG A 258 -6.43 19.57 -13.34
CA ARG A 258 -7.46 18.64 -12.81
C ARG A 258 -8.16 17.86 -13.93
N ASN A 259 -8.58 18.56 -14.98
CA ASN A 259 -9.21 17.93 -16.13
C ASN A 259 -8.25 16.98 -16.85
N TRP A 260 -6.98 17.35 -16.99
CA TRP A 260 -5.96 16.45 -17.54
C TRP A 260 -5.84 15.15 -16.72
N VAL A 261 -5.87 15.22 -15.37
CA VAL A 261 -5.86 14.02 -14.51
C VAL A 261 -7.09 13.16 -14.76
N ILE A 262 -8.29 13.75 -14.80
CA ILE A 262 -9.54 13.05 -15.10
C ILE A 262 -9.45 12.34 -16.46
N ASP A 263 -8.97 13.04 -17.48
CA ASP A 263 -8.79 12.50 -18.83
C ASP A 263 -7.70 11.43 -18.89
N ALA A 264 -6.65 11.51 -18.06
CA ALA A 264 -5.62 10.48 -17.96
C ALA A 264 -6.21 9.15 -17.45
N PHE A 265 -7.08 9.19 -16.43
CA PHE A 265 -7.80 8.01 -15.96
C PHE A 265 -8.76 7.46 -17.01
N ASN A 266 -9.57 8.31 -17.64
CA ASN A 266 -10.54 7.89 -18.66
C ASN A 266 -9.88 7.26 -19.89
N ARG A 267 -8.69 7.71 -20.26
CA ARG A 267 -7.91 7.13 -21.38
C ARG A 267 -7.02 5.96 -20.96
N ASN A 268 -7.08 5.55 -19.69
CA ASN A 268 -6.25 4.50 -19.11
C ASN A 268 -4.75 4.71 -19.40
N LEU A 269 -4.25 5.93 -19.14
CA LEU A 269 -2.85 6.29 -19.37
C LEU A 269 -1.94 5.37 -18.52
N PRO A 270 -0.93 4.72 -19.12
CA PRO A 270 0.03 3.92 -18.36
C PRO A 270 0.68 4.71 -17.23
N PHE A 271 0.83 4.10 -16.06
CA PHE A 271 1.27 4.79 -14.84
C PHE A 271 2.68 5.39 -14.97
N ASP A 272 3.57 4.73 -15.69
CA ASP A 272 4.92 5.23 -16.02
C ASP A 272 4.83 6.55 -16.80
N GLN A 273 3.99 6.61 -17.83
CA GLN A 273 3.77 7.85 -18.58
C GLN A 273 3.05 8.92 -17.74
N PHE A 274 2.05 8.53 -16.94
CA PHE A 274 1.34 9.42 -16.02
C PHE A 274 2.29 10.09 -15.00
N ALA A 275 3.26 9.34 -14.49
CA ALA A 275 4.29 9.85 -13.58
C ALA A 275 5.28 10.77 -14.31
N ILE A 276 5.79 10.36 -15.47
CA ILE A 276 6.73 11.16 -16.27
C ILE A 276 6.11 12.51 -16.66
N GLU A 277 4.88 12.52 -17.17
CA GLU A 277 4.23 13.76 -17.61
C GLU A 277 3.94 14.71 -16.45
N GLN A 278 3.59 14.21 -15.27
CA GLN A 278 3.37 15.07 -14.09
C GLN A 278 4.66 15.59 -13.46
N LEU A 279 5.74 14.81 -13.45
CA LEU A 279 6.99 15.24 -12.83
C LEU A 279 7.84 16.10 -13.77
N ALA A 280 7.81 15.81 -15.07
CA ALA A 280 8.75 16.39 -16.05
C ALA A 280 8.14 16.59 -17.46
N GLY A 281 6.82 16.68 -17.59
CA GLY A 281 6.15 16.78 -18.89
C GLY A 281 6.58 17.98 -19.73
N ASP A 282 6.90 19.12 -19.10
CA ASP A 282 7.45 20.31 -19.76
C ASP A 282 8.91 20.18 -20.19
N LEU A 283 9.64 19.22 -19.61
CA LEU A 283 11.04 18.91 -19.95
C LEU A 283 11.16 17.85 -21.06
N LEU A 284 10.04 17.26 -21.51
CA LEU A 284 10.05 16.32 -22.61
C LEU A 284 10.46 17.01 -23.94
N PRO A 285 11.22 16.35 -24.81
CA PRO A 285 11.55 16.88 -26.12
C PRO A 285 10.28 17.21 -26.91
N ASN A 286 10.15 18.45 -27.38
CA ASN A 286 8.96 18.94 -28.09
C ASN A 286 7.64 18.75 -27.30
N ALA A 287 7.68 18.93 -25.97
CA ALA A 287 6.55 18.76 -25.07
C ALA A 287 5.24 19.38 -25.62
N THR A 288 4.19 18.55 -25.68
CA THR A 288 2.85 18.98 -26.09
C THR A 288 2.25 19.94 -25.06
N ARG A 289 1.14 20.58 -25.42
CA ARG A 289 0.41 21.43 -24.47
C ARG A 289 -0.08 20.62 -23.28
N GLU A 290 -0.60 19.42 -23.53
CA GLU A 290 -1.14 18.50 -22.52
C GLU A 290 -0.04 18.04 -21.56
N GLN A 291 1.16 17.75 -22.06
CA GLN A 291 2.30 17.38 -21.23
C GLN A 291 2.78 18.53 -20.34
N LYS A 292 2.75 19.77 -20.86
CA LYS A 292 3.02 20.98 -20.06
C LYS A 292 1.94 21.27 -19.03
N ILE A 293 0.68 20.94 -19.34
CA ILE A 293 -0.41 21.02 -18.37
C ILE A 293 -0.18 19.99 -17.27
N ALA A 294 0.17 18.75 -17.62
CA ALA A 294 0.41 17.65 -16.69
C ALA A 294 1.47 18.01 -15.63
N SER A 295 2.57 18.67 -16.04
CA SER A 295 3.63 19.08 -15.11
C SER A 295 3.20 20.15 -14.08
N GLY A 296 1.98 20.66 -14.21
CA GLY A 296 1.28 21.44 -13.19
C GLY A 296 1.15 20.75 -11.83
N PHE A 297 1.39 19.43 -11.71
CA PHE A 297 1.53 18.74 -10.42
C PHE A 297 2.53 19.46 -9.51
N ASN A 298 3.67 19.89 -10.07
CA ASN A 298 4.71 20.64 -9.36
C ASN A 298 4.27 22.07 -8.94
N ARG A 299 3.07 22.51 -9.30
CA ARG A 299 2.51 23.85 -9.06
C ARG A 299 1.29 23.84 -8.15
N ASN A 300 0.93 22.69 -7.58
CA ASN A 300 -0.18 22.56 -6.64
C ASN A 300 0.18 22.93 -5.19
N HIS A 301 1.45 23.26 -4.91
CA HIS A 301 1.84 23.77 -3.60
C HIS A 301 1.14 25.08 -3.25
N MET A 302 1.07 25.36 -1.95
CA MET A 302 0.53 26.62 -1.45
C MET A 302 1.44 27.78 -1.89
N ILE A 303 0.85 28.97 -2.09
CA ILE A 303 1.57 30.17 -2.51
C ILE A 303 1.23 31.32 -1.55
N ASN A 304 2.25 32.05 -1.12
CA ASN A 304 2.10 33.17 -0.22
C ASN A 304 2.44 34.50 -0.92
N PHE A 305 1.75 35.58 -0.54
CA PHE A 305 2.05 36.97 -0.89
C PHE A 305 1.75 37.94 0.26
N GLU A 306 1.71 37.42 1.49
CA GLU A 306 1.47 38.19 2.70
C GLU A 306 2.55 39.23 2.95
N GLY A 307 2.12 40.39 3.43
CA GLY A 307 3.04 41.42 3.90
C GLY A 307 3.83 40.93 5.11
N GLY A 308 5.15 41.07 5.07
CA GLY A 308 6.05 40.65 6.16
C GLY A 308 6.61 39.23 6.01
N ALA A 309 6.13 38.45 5.03
CA ALA A 309 6.76 37.19 4.65
C ALA A 309 8.12 37.44 3.98
N ILE A 310 9.05 36.49 4.12
CA ILE A 310 10.39 36.55 3.51
C ILE A 310 10.36 35.71 2.23
N ALA A 311 10.63 36.33 1.08
CA ALA A 311 10.57 35.64 -0.21
C ALA A 311 11.51 34.43 -0.28
N ASP A 312 12.75 34.58 0.19
CA ASP A 312 13.73 33.48 0.15
C ASP A 312 13.29 32.28 1.00
N GLU A 313 12.59 32.51 2.11
CA GLU A 313 12.05 31.45 2.96
C GLU A 313 10.98 30.65 2.21
N TYR A 314 10.00 31.34 1.61
CA TYR A 314 8.92 30.69 0.89
C TYR A 314 9.38 30.00 -0.40
N GLN A 315 10.40 30.53 -1.08
CA GLN A 315 11.00 29.81 -2.21
C GLN A 315 11.56 28.46 -1.76
N VAL A 316 12.16 28.38 -0.57
CA VAL A 316 12.61 27.10 0.00
C VAL A 316 11.42 26.22 0.38
N GLU A 317 10.39 26.76 1.03
CA GLU A 317 9.18 25.98 1.39
C GLU A 317 8.49 25.37 0.16
N TYR A 318 8.41 26.09 -0.96
CA TYR A 318 7.79 25.58 -2.19
C TYR A 318 8.52 24.37 -2.75
N VAL A 319 9.86 24.37 -2.69
CA VAL A 319 10.67 23.23 -3.13
C VAL A 319 10.54 22.06 -2.14
N ILE A 320 10.54 22.33 -0.83
CA ILE A 320 10.32 21.29 0.20
C ILE A 320 8.98 20.61 0.00
N ASP A 321 7.95 21.39 -0.26
CA ASP A 321 6.61 20.90 -0.50
C ASP A 321 6.56 19.97 -1.74
N ARG A 322 7.28 20.30 -2.83
CA ARG A 322 7.41 19.38 -3.99
C ARG A 322 8.12 18.09 -3.65
N VAL A 323 9.15 18.15 -2.80
CA VAL A 323 9.84 16.96 -2.30
C VAL A 323 8.86 16.05 -1.57
N GLU A 324 8.11 16.61 -0.61
CA GLU A 324 7.16 15.85 0.19
C GLU A 324 6.01 15.29 -0.65
N ALA A 325 5.46 16.09 -1.56
CA ALA A 325 4.39 15.65 -2.45
C ALA A 325 4.85 14.55 -3.41
N THR A 326 6.05 14.69 -3.99
CA THR A 326 6.58 13.67 -4.89
C THR A 326 6.89 12.38 -4.14
N SER A 327 7.56 12.47 -2.99
CA SER A 327 7.95 11.28 -2.22
C SER A 327 6.71 10.53 -1.71
N SER A 328 5.70 11.25 -1.23
CA SER A 328 4.48 10.63 -0.71
C SER A 328 3.61 10.06 -1.83
N ALA A 329 3.32 10.84 -2.89
CA ALA A 329 2.38 10.43 -3.93
C ALA A 329 2.95 9.36 -4.88
N PHE A 330 4.23 9.44 -5.25
CA PHE A 330 4.82 8.53 -6.25
C PHE A 330 5.68 7.43 -5.63
N MET A 331 6.38 7.71 -4.53
CA MET A 331 7.31 6.74 -3.92
C MET A 331 6.67 5.99 -2.75
N GLY A 332 5.54 6.48 -2.20
CA GLY A 332 4.95 5.95 -0.98
C GLY A 332 5.85 6.13 0.25
N LEU A 333 6.74 7.13 0.23
CA LEU A 333 7.73 7.40 1.27
C LEU A 333 7.53 8.80 1.86
N THR A 334 7.68 8.92 3.18
CA THR A 334 7.62 10.21 3.87
C THR A 334 9.02 10.79 4.03
N MET A 335 9.41 11.74 3.17
CA MET A 335 10.71 12.39 3.29
C MET A 335 10.73 13.57 4.28
N GLY A 336 9.57 14.04 4.76
CA GLY A 336 9.47 15.25 5.59
C GLY A 336 10.33 15.26 6.86
N CYS A 337 10.48 14.12 7.56
CA CYS A 337 11.39 14.09 8.73
C CYS A 337 12.86 14.33 8.32
N ALA A 338 13.25 13.84 7.13
CA ALA A 338 14.60 13.97 6.58
C ALA A 338 15.02 15.44 6.37
N ARG A 339 14.06 16.37 6.32
CA ARG A 339 14.27 17.82 6.25
C ARG A 339 15.18 18.34 7.36
N CYS A 340 15.05 17.85 8.60
CA CYS A 340 15.77 18.39 9.77
C CYS A 340 16.82 17.43 10.35
N HIS A 341 16.65 16.12 10.12
CA HIS A 341 17.53 15.04 10.56
C HIS A 341 17.23 13.79 9.74
N SER A 342 18.14 12.81 9.65
CA SER A 342 17.84 11.56 8.93
C SER A 342 16.54 10.90 9.42
N HIS A 343 15.77 10.29 8.50
CA HIS A 343 14.44 9.76 8.78
C HIS A 343 14.47 8.74 9.91
N LYS A 344 13.45 8.78 10.78
CA LYS A 344 13.41 7.99 12.02
C LYS A 344 13.14 6.50 11.81
N PHE A 345 12.59 6.13 10.65
CA PHE A 345 12.16 4.75 10.38
C PHE A 345 12.62 4.22 9.03
N ASP A 346 12.97 5.11 8.10
CA ASP A 346 13.31 4.76 6.72
C ASP A 346 14.77 5.11 6.47
N PRO A 347 15.45 4.38 5.57
CA PRO A 347 16.85 4.60 5.25
C PRO A 347 17.03 5.82 4.35
N ILE A 348 16.55 6.99 4.80
CA ILE A 348 16.64 8.26 4.10
C ILE A 348 17.42 9.23 4.97
N THR A 349 18.61 9.61 4.52
CA THR A 349 19.47 10.55 5.25
C THR A 349 19.02 11.99 5.04
N HIS A 350 19.39 12.85 5.99
CA HIS A 350 19.21 14.30 5.83
C HIS A 350 19.90 14.84 4.57
N LYS A 351 21.05 14.28 4.20
CA LYS A 351 21.76 14.66 2.98
C LYS A 351 20.97 14.30 1.72
N GLU A 352 20.39 13.10 1.68
CA GLU A 352 19.59 12.64 0.52
C GLU A 352 18.32 13.48 0.34
N PHE A 353 17.71 13.98 1.42
CA PHE A 353 16.60 14.95 1.31
C PHE A 353 17.01 16.18 0.49
N TYR A 354 18.15 16.79 0.80
CA TYR A 354 18.61 17.99 0.07
C TYR A 354 19.18 17.68 -1.32
N GLN A 355 19.65 16.46 -1.56
CA GLN A 355 19.97 16.01 -2.92
C GLN A 355 18.70 15.86 -3.77
N PHE A 356 17.61 15.36 -3.19
CA PHE A 356 16.33 15.27 -3.86
C PHE A 356 15.68 16.65 -4.06
N PHE A 357 15.76 17.53 -3.05
CA PHE A 357 15.40 18.96 -3.14
C PHE A 357 16.04 19.65 -4.35
N ALA A 358 17.32 19.37 -4.63
CA ALA A 358 18.04 20.02 -5.72
C ALA A 358 17.42 19.78 -7.11
N PHE A 359 16.71 18.66 -7.34
CA PHE A 359 15.99 18.41 -8.60
C PHE A 359 14.86 19.43 -8.81
N PHE A 360 14.14 19.76 -7.74
CA PHE A 360 12.98 20.66 -7.79
C PHE A 360 13.35 22.14 -7.65
N ASN A 361 14.55 22.45 -7.13
CA ASN A 361 15.06 23.81 -7.00
C ASN A 361 15.59 24.37 -8.34
N THR A 362 14.84 24.17 -9.41
CA THR A 362 15.17 24.58 -10.79
C THR A 362 14.04 25.37 -11.45
N VAL A 363 12.86 25.40 -10.83
CA VAL A 363 11.70 26.16 -11.30
C VAL A 363 11.92 27.65 -11.03
N PRO A 364 11.81 28.54 -12.05
CA PRO A 364 12.06 29.97 -11.91
C PRO A 364 10.87 30.71 -11.29
N GLU A 365 10.49 30.29 -10.08
CA GLU A 365 9.40 30.90 -9.32
C GLU A 365 9.90 31.93 -8.31
N GLN A 366 8.98 32.75 -7.80
CA GLN A 366 9.25 33.76 -6.80
C GLN A 366 8.58 33.34 -5.49
N GLY A 367 9.27 33.53 -4.35
CA GLY A 367 8.73 33.14 -3.06
C GLY A 367 7.55 33.98 -2.56
N LEU A 368 7.27 35.14 -3.16
CA LEU A 368 6.07 35.92 -2.88
C LEU A 368 5.38 36.30 -4.19
N ASP A 369 4.27 35.62 -4.51
CA ASP A 369 3.51 35.82 -5.76
C ASP A 369 2.06 35.36 -5.59
N GLY A 370 1.25 35.34 -6.65
CA GLY A 370 -0.13 34.85 -6.61
C GLY A 370 -1.14 35.89 -6.13
N ARG A 371 -0.71 37.12 -5.83
CA ARG A 371 -1.62 38.22 -5.44
C ARG A 371 -2.74 38.46 -6.45
N THR A 372 -2.42 38.33 -7.75
CA THR A 372 -3.35 38.53 -8.87
C THR A 372 -3.43 37.28 -9.74
N GLY A 373 -3.93 36.18 -9.19
CA GLY A 373 -4.14 34.92 -9.91
C GLY A 373 -3.02 33.91 -9.67
N ASN A 374 -2.66 33.12 -10.70
CA ASN A 374 -1.61 32.11 -10.58
C ASN A 374 -0.22 32.74 -10.46
N ALA A 375 0.60 32.18 -9.58
CA ALA A 375 2.02 32.52 -9.48
C ALA A 375 2.82 32.03 -10.69
N ALA A 376 3.77 32.84 -11.15
CA ALA A 376 4.67 32.51 -12.23
C ALA A 376 5.61 31.34 -11.87
N PRO A 377 6.02 30.51 -12.86
CA PRO A 377 5.65 30.56 -14.27
C PRO A 377 4.21 30.09 -14.55
N VAL A 378 3.59 30.66 -15.58
CA VAL A 378 2.22 30.32 -16.02
C VAL A 378 2.21 29.84 -17.47
N LEU A 379 1.34 28.86 -17.76
CA LEU A 379 1.01 28.45 -19.12
C LEU A 379 -0.25 29.19 -19.58
N GLN A 380 -0.13 30.05 -20.58
CA GLN A 380 -1.28 30.73 -21.16
C GLN A 380 -2.11 29.76 -22.00
N LEU A 381 -3.36 29.55 -21.58
CA LEU A 381 -4.31 28.69 -22.28
C LEU A 381 -5.37 29.53 -22.96
N THR A 382 -5.50 29.37 -24.27
CA THR A 382 -6.63 29.92 -25.02
C THR A 382 -7.82 28.99 -24.84
N SER A 383 -8.89 29.46 -24.21
CA SER A 383 -10.18 28.78 -24.27
C SER A 383 -10.63 28.73 -25.73
N PRO A 384 -11.04 27.56 -26.28
CA PRO A 384 -11.83 27.55 -27.51
C PRO A 384 -13.05 28.41 -27.22
N ARG A 385 -13.18 29.57 -27.88
CA ARG A 385 -14.36 30.44 -27.72
C ARG A 385 -15.61 29.55 -27.76
N ARG A 386 -16.39 29.52 -26.68
CA ARG A 386 -17.80 29.15 -26.78
C ARG A 386 -18.34 30.01 -27.93
N ALA A 387 -18.85 29.37 -28.98
CA ALA A 387 -19.63 30.07 -29.98
C ALA A 387 -20.66 30.92 -29.22
N PRO A 388 -20.80 32.23 -29.52
CA PRO A 388 -21.76 33.06 -28.81
C PRO A 388 -23.12 32.39 -28.93
N CYS A 389 -23.75 32.07 -27.80
CA CYS A 389 -25.14 31.65 -27.79
C CYS A 389 -25.91 32.73 -28.56
N GLY A 390 -26.47 32.35 -29.72
CA GLY A 390 -27.24 33.26 -30.55
C GLY A 390 -28.43 33.75 -29.76
N HIS A 391 -28.30 34.93 -29.15
CA HIS A 391 -29.45 35.75 -28.85
C HIS A 391 -30.02 36.17 -30.20
N GLN A 392 -31.04 35.45 -30.64
CA GLN A 392 -32.04 36.00 -31.55
C GLN A 392 -32.67 37.19 -30.81
N GLY A 393 -32.09 38.37 -30.99
CA GLY A 393 -32.76 39.63 -30.73
C GLY A 393 -33.91 39.74 -31.72
N GLY A 394 -35.08 39.24 -31.32
CA GLY A 394 -36.34 39.55 -31.97
C GLY A 394 -36.59 41.04 -31.78
N GLY A 395 -36.26 41.83 -32.80
CA GLY A 395 -36.77 43.17 -32.94
C GLY A 395 -38.28 43.09 -33.09
N VAL A 396 -39.01 43.67 -32.14
CA VAL A 396 -40.40 44.07 -32.34
C VAL A 396 -40.39 45.59 -32.25
N GLY A 397 -40.57 46.22 -33.40
CA GLY A 397 -40.83 47.64 -33.47
C GLY A 397 -42.26 47.95 -33.05
N ALA A 398 -42.41 49.03 -32.29
CA ALA A 398 -43.43 50.07 -32.41
C ALA A 398 -43.02 51.22 -31.47
#